data_AF-A0ABC8DE35-F1
#
_entry.id   AF-A0ABC8DE35-F1
#
_cell.length_a   1.000
_cell.length_b   1.000
_cell.length_c   1.000
_cell.angle_alpha   90.00
_cell.angle_beta   90.00
_cell.angle_gamma   90.00
#
_symmetry.space_group_name_H-M   'P 1'
#
loop_
_entity.id
_entity.type
_entity.pdbx_description
1 polymer ?
#
loop_
_entity_poly.entity_id
_entity_poly.type
_entity_poly.pdbx_seq_one_letter_code
_entity_poly.pdbx_strand_id
1 'polypeptide(L)'
;MMKSNRYSLNDDVIRNLKLYKKELEGPLPSDTGRFEEDFEGAACAGDFYEYFALVCGSLDFVLANKQMPKRQRKALYKSFFELYPQYAQLKNALTDYPELSREIGRHERVRGLLVSILNKKGRLLT
;
A
#
# COMPACT_ATOMS: atom_id res chain seq x y z
N MET A 1 20.07 26.19 -2.03
CA MET A 1 18.59 26.10 -1.99
C MET A 1 18.20 24.84 -1.23
N MET A 2 17.74 24.95 0.03
CA MET A 2 17.27 23.78 0.77
C MET A 2 16.03 23.23 0.06
N LYS A 3 16.08 21.96 -0.37
CA LYS A 3 14.91 21.31 -0.98
C LYS A 3 13.76 21.38 0.03
N SER A 4 12.70 22.12 -0.31
CA SER A 4 11.46 22.12 0.46
C SER A 4 11.03 20.67 0.72
N ASN A 5 10.96 20.28 1.99
CA ASN A 5 10.48 18.96 2.40
C ASN A 5 8.96 18.94 2.21
N ARG A 6 8.51 18.43 1.06
CA ARG A 6 7.10 18.43 0.61
C ARG A 6 6.18 17.71 1.58
N TYR A 7 6.72 16.77 2.35
CA TYR A 7 5.97 15.92 3.27
C TYR A 7 6.32 16.22 4.74
N SER A 8 7.20 17.18 5.00
CA SER A 8 7.62 17.61 6.35
C SER A 8 8.00 16.44 7.27
N LEU A 9 8.68 15.43 6.73
CA LEU A 9 9.11 14.25 7.47
C LEU A 9 10.35 14.52 8.32
N ASN A 10 10.40 13.96 9.53
CA ASN A 10 11.63 13.90 10.34
C ASN A 10 12.44 12.63 10.02
N ASP A 11 13.67 12.58 10.52
CA ASP A 11 14.62 11.51 10.21
C ASP A 11 14.17 10.13 10.69
N ASP A 12 13.47 10.05 11.83
CA ASP A 12 12.94 8.79 12.36
C ASP A 12 11.85 8.22 11.47
N VAL A 13 10.93 9.07 10.99
CA VAL A 13 9.90 8.66 10.04
C VAL A 13 10.55 8.21 8.73
N ILE A 14 11.55 8.94 8.22
CA ILE A 14 12.28 8.53 7.00
C ILE A 14 12.95 7.16 7.18
N ARG A 15 13.58 6.93 8.33
CA ARG A 15 14.23 5.65 8.65
C ARG A 15 13.22 4.51 8.68
N ASN A 16 12.09 4.70 9.36
CA ASN A 16 11.03 3.70 9.44
C ASN A 16 10.42 3.40 8.07
N LEU A 17 10.15 4.43 7.25
CA LEU A 17 9.66 4.25 5.89
C LEU A 17 10.63 3.45 5.01
N LYS A 18 11.95 3.63 5.17
CA LYS A 18 12.97 2.82 4.48
C LYS A 18 12.97 1.36 4.94
N LEU A 19 12.71 1.10 6.23
CA LEU A 19 12.58 -0.26 6.74
C LEU A 19 11.33 -0.93 6.17
N TYR A 20 10.18 -0.25 6.21
CA TYR A 20 8.95 -0.75 5.60
C TYR A 20 9.11 -1.03 4.12
N LYS A 21 9.83 -0.18 3.37
CA LYS A 21 10.11 -0.43 1.96
C LYS A 21 10.78 -1.80 1.75
N LYS A 22 11.82 -2.09 2.52
CA LYS A 22 12.52 -3.38 2.44
C LYS A 22 11.63 -4.56 2.86
N GLU A 23 10.73 -4.35 3.81
CA GLU A 23 9.81 -5.40 4.29
C GLU A 23 8.70 -5.74 3.29
N LEU A 24 8.27 -4.77 2.47
CA LEU A 24 7.22 -4.94 1.45
C LEU A 24 7.76 -5.37 0.08
N GLU A 25 9.08 -5.28 -0.13
CA GLU A 25 9.73 -5.78 -1.34
C GLU A 25 9.75 -7.31 -1.32
N GLY A 26 9.28 -7.94 -2.41
CA GLY A 26 9.29 -9.39 -2.52
C GLY A 26 8.37 -9.91 -3.62
N PRO A 27 8.38 -11.23 -3.86
CA PRO A 27 7.40 -11.88 -4.70
C PRO A 27 6.01 -11.83 -4.07
N LEU A 28 4.98 -12.14 -4.87
CA LEU A 28 3.66 -12.43 -4.31
C LEU A 28 3.76 -13.62 -3.32
N PRO A 29 2.93 -13.63 -2.26
CA PRO A 29 2.84 -14.73 -1.31
C PRO A 29 2.59 -16.08 -1.99
N SER A 30 3.17 -17.16 -1.44
CA SER A 30 3.14 -18.47 -2.10
C SER A 30 1.73 -19.06 -2.19
N ASP A 31 0.86 -18.70 -1.26
CA ASP A 31 -0.54 -19.10 -1.19
C ASP A 31 -1.47 -18.26 -2.09
N THR A 32 -0.95 -17.27 -2.83
CA THR A 32 -1.73 -16.47 -3.79
C THR A 32 -2.27 -17.32 -4.93
N GLY A 33 -1.47 -18.25 -5.46
CA GLY A 33 -1.91 -19.14 -6.54
C GLY A 33 -3.03 -20.08 -6.10
N ARG A 34 -2.92 -20.61 -4.87
CA ARG A 34 -4.00 -21.43 -4.29
C ARG A 34 -5.28 -20.62 -4.09
N PHE A 35 -5.17 -19.36 -3.66
CA PHE A 35 -6.32 -18.47 -3.57
C PHE A 35 -6.96 -18.24 -4.95
N GLU A 36 -6.18 -18.05 -6.01
CA GLU A 36 -6.73 -17.94 -7.37
C GLU A 36 -7.47 -19.20 -7.82
N GLU A 37 -6.92 -20.38 -7.54
CA GLU A 37 -7.53 -21.67 -7.88
C GLU A 37 -8.86 -21.88 -7.12
N ASP A 38 -8.88 -21.63 -5.82
CA ASP A 38 -10.04 -21.87 -4.96
C ASP A 38 -11.21 -20.90 -5.24
N PHE A 39 -10.92 -19.72 -5.82
CA PHE A 39 -11.92 -18.70 -6.15
C PHE A 39 -12.13 -18.53 -7.66
N GLU A 40 -12.09 -19.65 -8.41
CA GLU A 40 -12.29 -19.79 -9.87
C GLU A 40 -12.87 -18.53 -10.56
N GLY A 41 -12.04 -17.86 -11.36
CA GLY A 41 -12.47 -16.75 -12.24
C GLY A 41 -12.03 -15.34 -11.81
N ALA A 42 -11.35 -15.19 -10.67
CA ALA A 42 -10.67 -13.95 -10.33
C ALA A 42 -9.20 -14.03 -10.75
N ALA A 43 -8.77 -13.24 -11.74
CA ALA A 43 -7.35 -12.95 -11.97
C ALA A 43 -6.81 -12.05 -10.84
N CYS A 44 -6.95 -12.49 -9.59
CA CYS A 44 -6.78 -11.65 -8.41
C CYS A 44 -5.31 -11.46 -8.03
N ALA A 45 -4.38 -12.30 -8.48
CA ALA A 45 -2.95 -12.03 -8.36
C ALA A 45 -2.56 -10.71 -9.04
N GLY A 46 -3.22 -10.39 -10.16
CA GLY A 46 -3.07 -9.09 -10.82
C GLY A 46 -3.50 -7.94 -9.90
N ASP A 47 -4.68 -8.05 -9.30
CA ASP A 47 -5.21 -7.04 -8.38
C ASP A 47 -4.37 -6.90 -7.09
N PHE A 48 -3.91 -8.01 -6.51
CA PHE A 48 -3.00 -8.01 -5.36
C PHE A 48 -1.67 -7.32 -5.72
N TYR A 49 -1.08 -7.70 -6.86
CA TYR A 49 0.15 -7.11 -7.36
C TYR A 49 0.00 -5.60 -7.60
N GLU A 50 -1.07 -5.18 -8.29
CA GLU A 50 -1.34 -3.77 -8.55
C GLU A 50 -1.49 -2.98 -7.26
N TYR A 51 -2.18 -3.53 -6.25
CA TYR A 51 -2.30 -2.89 -4.95
C TYR A 51 -0.96 -2.77 -4.21
N PHE A 52 -0.17 -3.83 -4.19
CA PHE A 52 1.15 -3.82 -3.55
C PHE A 52 2.08 -2.82 -4.25
N ALA A 53 2.09 -2.81 -5.58
CA ALA A 53 2.82 -1.85 -6.39
C ALA A 53 2.35 -0.41 -6.16
N LEU A 54 1.03 -0.18 -5.99
CA LEU A 54 0.48 1.13 -5.64
C LEU A 54 1.06 1.66 -4.33
N VAL A 55 1.10 0.83 -3.28
CA VAL A 55 1.61 1.23 -1.96
C VAL A 55 3.12 1.45 -2.01
N CYS A 56 3.89 0.51 -2.58
CA CYS A 56 5.34 0.62 -2.72
C CYS A 56 5.76 1.81 -3.58
N GLY A 57 5.11 2.01 -4.73
CA GLY A 57 5.36 3.17 -5.58
C GLY A 57 5.01 4.48 -4.87
N SER A 58 3.97 4.49 -4.03
CA SER A 58 3.59 5.68 -3.25
C SER A 58 4.61 6.01 -2.16
N LEU A 59 5.15 4.97 -1.51
CA LEU A 59 6.25 5.08 -0.57
C LEU A 59 7.49 5.70 -1.23
N ASP A 60 7.80 5.32 -2.47
CA ASP A 60 8.91 5.88 -3.24
C ASP A 60 8.76 7.37 -3.53
N PHE A 61 7.56 7.83 -3.90
CA PHE A 61 7.32 9.26 -4.07
C PHE A 61 7.56 10.04 -2.77
N VAL A 62 7.11 9.48 -1.63
CA VAL A 62 7.28 10.11 -0.31
C VAL A 62 8.75 10.15 0.09
N LEU A 63 9.46 9.02 0.01
CA LEU A 63 10.89 8.92 0.32
C LEU A 63 11.76 9.79 -0.59
N ALA A 64 11.42 9.91 -1.88
CA ALA A 64 12.12 10.76 -2.83
C ALA A 64 11.75 12.24 -2.71
N ASN A 65 10.84 12.61 -1.80
CA ASN A 65 10.30 13.96 -1.65
C ASN A 65 9.69 14.51 -2.97
N LYS A 66 9.15 13.62 -3.81
CA LYS A 66 8.56 13.92 -5.12
C LYS A 66 7.05 14.08 -5.01
N GLN A 67 6.45 14.84 -5.92
CA GLN A 67 4.99 14.96 -5.96
C GLN A 67 4.37 13.67 -6.47
N MET A 68 3.48 13.07 -5.68
CA MET A 68 2.70 11.91 -6.08
C MET A 68 1.67 12.28 -7.17
N PRO A 69 1.52 11.46 -8.23
CA PRO A 69 0.48 11.65 -9.25
C PRO A 69 -0.93 11.68 -8.64
N LYS A 70 -1.82 12.53 -9.18
CA LYS A 70 -3.19 12.69 -8.64
C LYS A 70 -3.98 11.36 -8.61
N ARG A 71 -3.87 10.55 -9.67
CA ARG A 71 -4.56 9.25 -9.77
C ARG A 71 -4.05 8.27 -8.71
N GLN A 72 -2.73 8.14 -8.59
CA GLN A 72 -2.08 7.32 -7.57
C GLN A 72 -2.48 7.75 -6.16
N ARG A 73 -2.46 9.07 -5.89
CA ARG A 73 -2.90 9.62 -4.60
C ARG A 73 -4.36 9.27 -4.31
N LYS A 74 -5.26 9.43 -5.29
CA LYS A 74 -6.69 9.09 -5.13
C LYS A 74 -6.88 7.61 -4.81
N ALA A 75 -6.13 6.72 -5.47
CA ALA A 75 -6.18 5.29 -5.20
C ALA A 75 -5.66 4.95 -3.79
N LEU A 76 -4.55 5.56 -3.37
CA LEU A 76 -3.94 5.33 -2.04
C LEU A 76 -4.86 5.69 -0.86
N TYR A 77 -5.82 6.61 -1.06
CA TYR A 77 -6.81 6.94 -0.03
C TYR A 77 -7.82 5.82 0.25
N LYS A 78 -7.88 4.80 -0.61
CA LYS A 78 -8.74 3.62 -0.44
C LYS A 78 -7.93 2.43 0.07
N SER A 79 -8.49 1.68 1.02
CA SER A 79 -8.02 0.34 1.38
C SER A 79 -8.19 -0.64 0.23
N PHE A 80 -7.59 -1.82 0.37
CA PHE A 80 -7.65 -2.92 -0.58
C PHE A 80 -9.09 -3.28 -0.93
N PHE A 81 -9.93 -3.52 0.07
CA PHE A 81 -11.34 -3.88 -0.14
C PHE A 81 -12.20 -2.73 -0.65
N GLU A 82 -11.75 -1.47 -0.55
CA GLU A 82 -12.44 -0.32 -1.17
C GLU A 82 -12.01 -0.11 -2.63
N LEU A 83 -10.82 -0.58 -3.02
CA LEU A 83 -10.36 -0.61 -4.41
C LEU A 83 -10.93 -1.80 -5.16
N TYR A 84 -10.99 -2.94 -4.49
CA TYR A 84 -11.42 -4.22 -5.05
C TYR A 84 -12.59 -4.80 -4.23
N PRO A 85 -13.79 -4.19 -4.32
CA PRO A 85 -14.95 -4.59 -3.53
C PRO A 85 -15.43 -6.01 -3.81
N GLN A 86 -15.07 -6.59 -4.96
CA GLN A 86 -15.35 -7.99 -5.29
C GLN A 86 -14.76 -8.98 -4.27
N TYR A 87 -13.69 -8.60 -3.56
CA TYR A 87 -13.05 -9.43 -2.54
C TYR A 87 -13.56 -9.14 -1.12
N ALA A 88 -14.50 -8.22 -0.94
CA ALA A 88 -14.98 -7.83 0.39
C ALA A 88 -15.62 -9.01 1.14
N GLN A 89 -16.33 -9.89 0.42
CA GLN A 89 -16.92 -11.10 1.01
C GLN A 89 -15.87 -12.16 1.36
N LEU A 90 -14.68 -12.09 0.74
CA LEU A 90 -13.59 -13.02 0.94
C LEU A 90 -12.68 -12.65 2.12
N LYS A 91 -12.99 -11.54 2.82
CA LYS A 91 -12.19 -11.10 3.98
C LYS A 91 -12.04 -12.18 5.04
N ASN A 92 -13.11 -12.96 5.27
CA ASN A 92 -13.06 -14.09 6.20
C ASN A 92 -12.29 -15.26 5.58
N ALA A 93 -12.48 -15.56 4.29
CA ALA A 93 -11.77 -16.65 3.61
C ALA A 93 -10.25 -16.43 3.53
N LEU A 94 -9.78 -15.17 3.54
CA LEU A 94 -8.34 -14.87 3.61
C LEU A 94 -7.66 -15.44 4.87
N THR A 95 -8.39 -15.84 5.92
CA THR A 95 -7.76 -16.53 7.07
C THR A 95 -7.12 -17.86 6.69
N ASP A 96 -7.59 -18.49 5.61
CA ASP A 96 -7.06 -19.76 5.13
C ASP A 96 -5.78 -19.57 4.29
N TYR A 97 -5.42 -18.34 3.94
CA TYR A 97 -4.25 -17.95 3.15
C TYR A 97 -3.38 -16.98 3.98
N PRO A 98 -2.66 -17.50 4.99
CA PRO A 98 -2.02 -16.69 6.01
C PRO A 98 -0.87 -15.83 5.47
N GLU A 99 -0.18 -16.22 4.40
CA GLU A 99 0.88 -15.38 3.83
C GLU A 99 0.28 -14.22 3.06
N LEU A 100 -0.72 -14.47 2.21
CA LEU A 100 -1.47 -13.43 1.49
C LEU A 100 -2.15 -12.45 2.45
N SER A 101 -2.86 -12.96 3.45
CA SER A 101 -3.53 -12.14 4.46
C SER A 101 -2.53 -11.26 5.23
N ARG A 102 -1.38 -11.82 5.61
CA ARG A 102 -0.29 -11.07 6.24
C ARG A 102 0.25 -10.00 5.30
N GLU A 103 0.41 -10.30 4.01
CA GLU A 103 0.94 -9.36 3.02
C GLU A 103 0.02 -8.16 2.79
N ILE A 104 -1.28 -8.43 2.63
CA ILE A 104 -2.31 -7.38 2.53
C ILE A 104 -2.27 -6.53 3.80
N GLY A 105 -2.19 -7.15 4.98
CA GLY A 105 -2.12 -6.44 6.26
C GLY A 105 -0.89 -5.53 6.40
N ARG A 106 0.29 -5.98 5.93
CA ARG A 106 1.51 -5.18 5.90
C ARG A 106 1.35 -3.96 4.99
N HIS A 107 0.85 -4.16 3.77
CA HIS A 107 0.61 -3.09 2.81
C HIS A 107 -0.44 -2.08 3.31
N GLU A 108 -1.53 -2.55 3.92
CA GLU A 108 -2.56 -1.69 4.53
C GLU A 108 -1.99 -0.78 5.62
N ARG A 109 -1.13 -1.33 6.48
CA ARG A 109 -0.49 -0.56 7.55
C ARG A 109 0.35 0.58 6.98
N VAL A 110 1.16 0.29 5.95
CA VAL A 110 2.01 1.30 5.30
C VAL A 110 1.15 2.31 4.54
N ARG A 111 0.09 1.88 3.83
CA ARG A 111 -0.88 2.78 3.20
C ARG A 111 -1.47 3.75 4.21
N GLY A 112 -1.94 3.28 5.36
CA GLY A 112 -2.50 4.14 6.41
C GLY A 112 -1.52 5.20 6.91
N LEU A 113 -0.25 4.83 7.07
CA LEU A 113 0.83 5.77 7.41
C LEU A 113 1.04 6.83 6.31
N LEU A 114 1.10 6.41 5.05
CA LEU A 114 1.25 7.33 3.91
C LEU A 114 0.06 8.30 3.81
N VAL A 115 -1.17 7.83 4.00
CA VAL A 115 -2.37 8.68 4.04
C VAL A 115 -2.28 9.70 5.17
N SER A 116 -1.83 9.29 6.36
CA SER A 116 -1.62 10.21 7.49
C SER A 116 -0.61 11.31 7.15
N ILE A 117 0.52 10.96 6.52
CA ILE A 117 1.53 11.92 6.03
C ILE A 117 0.91 12.91 5.04
N LEU A 118 0.14 12.41 4.07
CA LEU A 118 -0.51 13.23 3.05
C LEU A 118 -1.56 14.19 3.63
N ASN A 119 -2.23 13.78 4.71
CA ASN A 119 -3.24 14.59 5.40
C ASN A 119 -2.61 15.65 6.32
N LYS A 120 -1.48 15.35 6.98
CA LYS A 120 -0.72 16.35 7.76
C LYS A 120 -0.30 17.54 6.89
N LYS A 121 0.10 17.27 5.64
CA LYS A 121 0.36 18.34 4.66
C LYS A 121 -0.87 19.21 4.38
N GLY A 122 -2.06 18.61 4.30
CA GLY A 122 -3.30 19.34 4.04
C GLY A 122 -3.61 20.38 5.11
N ARG A 123 -3.30 20.09 6.38
CA ARG A 123 -3.51 20.99 7.52
C ARG A 123 -2.51 22.13 7.63
N LEU A 124 -1.38 22.08 6.92
CA LEU A 124 -0.41 23.18 6.85
C LEU A 124 -0.73 24.17 5.71
N LEU A 125 -1.77 23.90 4.92
CA LEU A 125 -2.17 24.68 3.74
C LEU A 125 -3.60 25.25 3.85
N THR A 126 -4.21 25.17 5.02
CA THR A 126 -5.50 25.79 5.40
C THR A 126 -5.28 26.69 6.59
#